data_AF-A0A7X4AQ81-F1
#
_entry.id   AF-A0A7X4AQ81-F1
#
_cell.length_a   1.000
_cell.length_b   1.000
_cell.length_c   1.000
_cell.angle_alpha   90.00
_cell.angle_beta   90.00
_cell.angle_gamma   90.00
#
_symmetry.space_group_name_H-M   'P 1'
#
loop_
_entity.id
_entity.type
_entity.pdbx_description
1 polymer ?
#
loop_
_entity_poly.entity_id
_entity_poly.type
_entity_poly.pdbx_seq_one_letter_code
_entity_poly.pdbx_strand_id
1 'polypeptide(L)'
;MEQIGKSSEVFGMIHGDSQPANFLFHGQNIHFIDFSDCGLGYYLYDCVPTLSYLRHRPDFQTQWSAFFGGYQKVRSLSADYKAQFETFTALRTVFLVNWVCNWSNPVYQT
;
A
#
# COMPACT_ATOMS: atom_id res chain seq x y z
N MET A 1 -14.74 5.65 4.84
CA MET A 1 -14.62 4.19 5.03
C MET A 1 -15.99 3.52 5.00
N GLU A 2 -16.99 4.00 5.77
CA GLU A 2 -18.35 3.39 5.80
C GLU A 2 -19.00 3.24 4.42
N GLN A 3 -18.81 4.22 3.52
CA GLN A 3 -19.33 4.16 2.14
C GLN A 3 -18.68 3.08 1.25
N ILE A 4 -17.46 2.63 1.55
CA ILE A 4 -16.77 1.58 0.79
C ILE A 4 -17.29 0.19 1.21
N GLY A 5 -17.75 0.06 2.46
CA GLY A 5 -18.17 -1.21 3.04
C GLY A 5 -17.02 -2.21 3.24
N LYS A 6 -17.34 -3.44 3.63
CA LYS A 6 -16.36 -4.53 3.81
C LYS A 6 -16.73 -5.79 3.03
N SER A 7 -17.24 -5.62 1.81
CA SER A 7 -17.50 -6.76 0.94
C SER A 7 -16.19 -7.47 0.60
N SER A 8 -16.27 -8.75 0.23
CA SER A 8 -15.12 -9.53 -0.24
C SER A 8 -14.49 -8.93 -1.51
N GLU A 9 -15.16 -7.99 -2.19
CA GLU A 9 -14.66 -7.27 -3.35
C GLU A 9 -13.75 -6.08 -3.00
N VAL A 10 -13.71 -5.63 -1.75
CA VAL A 10 -12.90 -4.43 -1.40
C VAL A 10 -12.08 -4.62 -0.13
N PHE A 11 -12.40 -5.63 0.67
CA PHE A 11 -11.81 -5.88 1.97
C PHE A 11 -11.46 -7.35 2.17
N GLY A 12 -10.34 -7.62 2.84
CA GLY A 12 -9.86 -8.97 3.14
C GLY A 12 -8.45 -8.96 3.69
N MET A 13 -7.74 -10.09 3.59
CA MET A 13 -6.34 -10.16 4.01
C MET A 13 -5.46 -9.32 3.09
N ILE A 14 -4.61 -8.48 3.67
CA ILE A 14 -3.62 -7.62 2.99
C ILE A 14 -2.24 -7.80 3.61
N HIS A 15 -1.19 -7.36 2.90
CA HIS A 15 0.18 -7.37 3.41
C HIS A 15 0.40 -6.33 4.51
N GLY A 16 -0.20 -5.15 4.39
CA GLY A 16 -0.11 -4.05 5.36
C GLY A 16 1.13 -3.15 5.19
N ASP A 17 2.24 -3.73 4.71
CA ASP A 17 3.49 -3.02 4.42
C ASP A 17 4.15 -3.42 3.09
N SER A 18 3.40 -3.28 2.00
CA SER A 18 3.84 -3.64 0.64
C SER A 18 4.87 -2.65 0.05
N GLN A 19 5.79 -2.09 0.83
CA GLN A 19 6.82 -1.20 0.29
C GLN A 19 7.81 -1.96 -0.60
N PRO A 20 8.42 -1.34 -1.63
CA PRO A 20 9.29 -2.05 -2.57
C PRO A 20 10.54 -2.69 -1.94
N ALA A 21 10.96 -2.25 -0.75
CA ALA A 21 12.03 -2.90 0.01
C ALA A 21 11.67 -4.33 0.45
N ASN A 22 10.38 -4.64 0.55
CA ASN A 22 9.84 -5.95 0.92
C ASN A 22 9.56 -6.84 -0.31
N PHE A 23 10.03 -6.44 -1.50
CA PHE A 23 9.86 -7.21 -2.74
C PHE A 23 11.19 -7.87 -3.14
N LEU A 24 11.21 -9.19 -3.18
CA LEU A 24 12.30 -9.98 -3.72
C LEU A 24 11.99 -10.37 -5.16
N PHE A 25 12.85 -9.95 -6.09
CA PHE A 25 12.72 -10.28 -7.50
C PHE A 25 13.56 -11.52 -7.83
N HIS A 26 12.92 -12.54 -8.41
CA HIS A 26 13.59 -13.73 -8.92
C HIS A 26 13.13 -14.02 -10.34
N GLY A 27 13.97 -13.66 -11.32
CA GLY A 27 13.61 -13.71 -12.73
C GLY A 27 12.43 -12.77 -13.02
N GLN A 28 11.31 -13.32 -13.50
CA GLN A 28 10.08 -12.57 -13.76
C GLN A 28 9.08 -12.59 -12.59
N ASN A 29 9.43 -13.26 -11.48
CA ASN A 29 8.55 -13.40 -10.33
C ASN A 29 8.90 -12.39 -9.24
N ILE A 30 7.88 -11.98 -8.50
CA ILE A 30 7.98 -11.13 -7.31
C ILE A 30 7.55 -11.97 -6.12
N HIS A 31 8.39 -12.00 -5.09
CA HIS A 31 8.13 -12.66 -3.82
C HIS A 31 8.11 -11.59 -2.72
N PHE A 32 7.01 -11.53 -1.98
CA PHE A 32 6.87 -10.61 -0.86
C PHE A 32 7.52 -11.23 0.38
N ILE A 33 8.04 -10.38 1.26
CA ILE A 33 8.57 -10.74 2.59
C ILE A 33 8.02 -9.76 3.63
N ASP A 34 8.31 -10.02 4.91
CA ASP A 34 7.93 -9.13 6.02
C ASP A 34 6.41 -9.00 6.24
N PHE A 35 5.78 -10.14 6.54
CA PHE A 35 4.33 -10.26 6.77
C PHE A 35 3.89 -9.88 8.19
N SER A 36 4.70 -9.16 8.98
CA SER A 36 4.36 -8.83 10.38
C SER A 36 3.14 -7.92 10.51
N ASP A 37 2.91 -7.07 9.50
CA ASP A 37 1.82 -6.09 9.46
C ASP A 37 0.56 -6.62 8.75
N CYS A 38 0.55 -7.91 8.40
CA CYS A 38 -0.59 -8.53 7.72
C CYS A 38 -1.84 -8.50 8.57
N GLY A 39 -2.97 -8.26 7.92
CA GLY A 39 -4.25 -8.22 8.59
C GLY A 39 -5.41 -7.96 7.67
N LEU A 40 -6.58 -7.78 8.26
CA LEU A 40 -7.79 -7.46 7.53
C LEU A 40 -7.81 -5.96 7.18
N GLY A 41 -7.79 -5.66 5.88
CA GLY A 41 -7.74 -4.30 5.37
C GLY A 41 -8.39 -4.17 4.00
N TYR A 42 -8.44 -2.93 3.51
CA TYR A 42 -8.91 -2.64 2.16
C TYR A 42 -7.81 -2.96 1.16
N TYR A 43 -8.11 -3.70 0.10
CA TYR A 43 -7.07 -4.07 -0.89
C TYR A 43 -6.38 -2.85 -1.51
N LEU A 44 -7.13 -1.75 -1.71
CA LEU A 44 -6.57 -0.51 -2.24
C LEU A 44 -5.59 0.17 -1.26
N TYR A 45 -5.77 0.00 0.05
CA TYR A 45 -4.81 0.48 1.04
C TYR A 45 -3.44 -0.20 0.85
N ASP A 46 -3.44 -1.48 0.50
CA ASP A 46 -2.23 -2.26 0.23
C ASP A 46 -1.51 -1.84 -1.06
N CYS A 47 -2.07 -0.92 -1.87
CA CYS A 47 -1.37 -0.32 -3.01
C CYS A 47 -0.59 0.94 -2.61
N VAL A 48 -0.98 1.59 -1.51
CA VAL A 48 -0.45 2.88 -1.07
C VAL A 48 1.04 2.85 -0.76
N PRO A 49 1.60 1.85 -0.04
CA PRO A 49 3.02 1.83 0.28
C PRO A 49 3.90 1.88 -0.97
N THR A 50 3.59 1.03 -1.96
CA THR A 50 4.29 0.96 -3.25
C THR A 50 4.24 2.29 -4.00
N LEU A 51 3.04 2.83 -4.21
CA LEU A 51 2.85 4.00 -5.03
C LEU A 51 3.31 5.29 -4.34
N SER A 52 3.29 5.34 -3.01
CA SER A 52 3.89 6.45 -2.24
C SER A 52 5.40 6.47 -2.41
N TYR A 53 6.06 5.30 -2.39
CA TYR A 53 7.50 5.20 -2.66
C TYR A 53 7.85 5.70 -4.08
N LEU A 54 7.03 5.34 -5.08
CA LEU A 54 7.26 5.75 -6.47
C LEU A 54 6.91 7.21 -6.76
N ARG A 55 6.18 7.90 -5.87
CA ARG A 55 5.62 9.24 -6.09
C ARG A 55 6.67 10.31 -6.41
N HIS A 56 7.90 10.14 -5.93
CA HIS A 56 9.00 11.08 -6.15
C HIS A 56 9.75 10.88 -7.47
N ARG A 57 9.43 9.82 -8.23
CA ARG A 57 10.10 9.54 -9.49
C ARG A 57 9.60 10.46 -10.61
N PRO A 58 10.47 10.90 -11.55
CA PRO A 58 10.05 11.68 -12.71
C PRO A 58 9.00 10.98 -13.60
N ASP A 59 8.98 9.65 -13.61
CA ASP A 59 8.10 8.81 -14.41
C ASP A 59 6.86 8.31 -13.64
N PHE A 60 6.51 8.91 -12.49
CA PHE A 60 5.44 8.43 -11.62
C PHE A 60 4.11 8.20 -12.35
N GLN A 61 3.69 9.08 -13.27
CA GLN A 61 2.43 8.90 -13.99
C GLN A 61 2.41 7.63 -14.85
N THR A 62 3.55 7.28 -15.45
CA THR A 62 3.72 6.03 -16.19
C THR A 62 3.67 4.84 -15.25
N GLN A 63 4.36 4.92 -14.11
CA GLN A 63 4.36 3.86 -13.09
C GLN A 63 2.97 3.63 -12.48
N TRP A 64 2.25 4.70 -12.17
CA TRP A 64 0.85 4.65 -11.69
C TRP A 64 -0.03 3.90 -12.68
N SER A 65 0.05 4.28 -13.95
CA SER A 65 -0.77 3.68 -15.02
C SER A 65 -0.42 2.21 -15.24
N ALA A 66 0.87 1.86 -15.21
CA ALA A 66 1.33 0.48 -15.32
C ALA A 66 0.90 -0.38 -14.13
N PHE A 67 1.05 0.14 -12.90
CA PHE A 67 0.68 -0.56 -11.67
C PHE A 67 -0.82 -0.88 -11.64
N PHE A 68 -1.68 0.12 -11.82
CA PHE A 68 -3.13 -0.11 -11.80
C PHE A 68 -3.61 -0.85 -13.05
N GLY A 69 -2.97 -0.68 -14.21
CA GLY A 69 -3.20 -1.50 -15.39
C GLY A 69 -2.90 -2.98 -15.16
N GLY A 70 -1.89 -3.30 -14.34
CA GLY A 70 -1.62 -4.66 -13.87
C GLY A 70 -2.64 -5.14 -12.84
N TYR A 71 -2.91 -4.34 -11.82
CA TYR A 71 -3.86 -4.65 -10.74
C TYR A 71 -5.26 -4.99 -11.29
N GLN A 72 -5.75 -4.20 -12.25
CA GLN A 72 -7.07 -4.37 -12.87
C GLN A 72 -7.22 -5.63 -13.71
N LYS A 73 -6.13 -6.34 -14.06
CA LYS A 73 -6.21 -7.65 -14.72
C LYS A 73 -6.70 -8.75 -13.78
N VAL A 74 -6.53 -8.56 -12.47
CA VAL A 74 -6.91 -9.53 -11.43
C VAL A 74 -8.12 -9.03 -10.66
N ARG A 75 -8.21 -7.72 -10.41
CA ARG A 75 -9.21 -7.15 -9.50
C ARG A 75 -9.75 -5.81 -10.01
N SER A 76 -11.07 -5.72 -10.15
CA SER A 76 -11.74 -4.48 -10.51
C SER A 76 -11.53 -3.38 -9.45
N LEU A 77 -11.49 -2.13 -9.92
CA LEU A 77 -11.44 -0.93 -9.09
C LEU A 77 -12.75 -0.17 -9.25
N SER A 78 -13.23 0.45 -8.17
CA SER A 78 -14.38 1.37 -8.23
C SER A 78 -14.04 2.61 -9.06
N ALA A 79 -15.04 3.29 -9.63
CA ALA A 79 -14.84 4.54 -10.36
C ALA A 79 -14.06 5.59 -9.54
N ASP A 80 -14.31 5.65 -8.22
CA ASP A 80 -13.70 6.63 -7.31
C ASP A 80 -12.38 6.15 -6.68
N TYR A 81 -11.75 5.08 -7.19
CA TYR A 81 -10.57 4.50 -6.54
C TYR A 81 -9.43 5.51 -6.38
N LYS A 82 -9.29 6.49 -7.28
CA LYS A 82 -8.26 7.53 -7.18
C LYS A 82 -8.47 8.41 -5.94
N ALA A 83 -9.70 8.84 -5.68
CA ALA A 83 -10.04 9.63 -4.50
C ALA A 83 -9.89 8.80 -3.20
N GLN A 84 -10.30 7.53 -3.26
CA GLN A 84 -10.08 6.60 -2.15
C GLN A 84 -8.59 6.37 -1.89
N PHE A 85 -7.77 6.25 -2.93
CA PHE A 85 -6.32 6.09 -2.82
C PHE A 85 -5.69 7.28 -2.09
N GLU A 86 -6.06 8.52 -2.43
CA GLU A 86 -5.55 9.69 -1.69
C GLU A 86 -6.02 9.70 -0.23
N THR A 87 -7.25 9.25 0.03
CA THR A 87 -7.75 9.07 1.41
C THR A 87 -6.93 8.03 2.17
N PHE A 88 -6.64 6.88 1.55
CA PHE A 88 -5.79 5.85 2.16
C PHE A 88 -4.33 6.29 2.31
N THR A 89 -3.85 7.16 1.42
CA THR A 89 -2.53 7.80 1.53
C THR A 89 -2.48 8.68 2.78
N ALA A 90 -3.48 9.52 3.00
CA ALA A 90 -3.58 10.31 4.23
C ALA A 90 -3.63 9.42 5.49
N LEU A 91 -4.39 8.32 5.45
CA LEU A 91 -4.44 7.36 6.55
C LEU A 91 -3.07 6.72 6.81
N ARG A 92 -2.34 6.31 5.77
CA ARG A 92 -0.99 5.75 5.94
C ARG A 92 -0.03 6.79 6.51
N THR A 93 -0.12 8.05 6.10
CA THR A 93 0.68 9.13 6.69
C THR A 93 0.43 9.26 8.20
N VAL A 94 -0.83 9.25 8.64
CA VAL A 94 -1.18 9.29 10.07
C VAL A 94 -0.63 8.07 10.81
N PHE A 95 -0.76 6.87 10.22
CA PHE A 95 -0.19 5.64 10.78
C PHE A 95 1.33 5.73 10.96
N LEU A 96 2.06 6.19 9.94
CA LEU A 96 3.51 6.32 9.98
C LEU A 96 3.97 7.37 11.00
N VAL A 97 3.27 8.52 11.09
CA VAL A 97 3.55 9.52 12.13
C VAL A 97 3.35 8.93 13.52
N ASN A 98 2.25 8.22 13.75
CA ASN A 98 1.99 7.57 15.03
C ASN A 98 3.06 6.51 15.35
N TRP A 99 3.51 5.73 14.35
CA TRP A 99 4.59 4.76 14.50
C TRP A 99 5.89 5.44 14.94
N VAL A 100 6.32 6.50 14.24
CA VAL A 100 7.53 7.25 14.62
C VAL A 100 7.42 7.87 16.01
N CYS A 101 6.27 8.49 16.34
CA CYS A 101 6.09 9.15 17.64
C CYS A 101 6.07 8.18 18.84
N ASN A 102 5.64 6.94 18.63
CA ASN A 102 5.62 5.91 19.69
C ASN A 102 6.82 4.96 19.61
N TRP A 103 7.72 5.15 18.64
CA TRP A 103 8.88 4.30 18.50
C TRP A 103 9.88 4.62 19.60
N SER A 104 10.03 3.69 20.55
CA SER A 104 11.17 3.68 21.46
C SER A 104 12.32 3.00 20.74
N ASN A 105 13.33 3.76 20.32
CA ASN A 105 14.50 3.20 19.65
C ASN A 105 15.56 2.83 20.70
N PRO A 106 15.81 1.53 20.97
CA PRO A 106 16.84 1.13 21.93
C PRO A 106 18.27 1.25 21.38
N VAL A 107 18.44 1.49 20.07
CA VAL A 107 19.73 1.50 19.37
C VAL A 107 20.31 2.91 19.22
N TYR A 108 19.47 3.93 19.09
CA TYR A 108 19.88 5.33 19.06
C TYR A 108 19.54 6.01 20.39
N GLN A 109 20.42 5.84 21.38
CA GLN A 109 20.42 6.69 22.57
C GLN A 109 21.16 7.99 22.20
N THR A 110 20.43 9.09 22.05
CA THR A 110 20.99 10.44 21.97
C THR A 110 21.40 10.94 23.35
#